data_AF-A0A7S0RQU7-F1
#
_entry.id   AF-A0A7S0RQU7-F1
#
_cell.length_a   1.000
_cell.length_b   1.000
_cell.length_c   1.000
_cell.angle_alpha   90.00
_cell.angle_beta   90.00
_cell.angle_gamma   90.00
#
_symmetry.space_group_name_H-M   'P 1'
#
loop_
_entity.id
_entity.type
_entity.pdbx_description
1 polymer ?
#
loop_
_entity_poly.entity_id
_entity_poly.type
_entity_poly.pdbx_seq_one_letter_code
_entity_poly.pdbx_strand_id
1 'polypeptide(L)'
;MTFDAEDMALTDRLRQKYAGMVVDRTQEERLGQGVDTAAIAAAQRREDQKRLEEMKNSRGGAAAVNEEAQVKLCQYCQGAGRVKEFYGYREMQRHCEHCDGEGTIS
;
A
#
# COMPACT_ATOMS: atom_id res chain seq x y z
N MET A 1 19.91 28.72 -3.83
CA MET A 1 19.71 27.27 -4.01
C MET A 1 20.08 26.97 -5.45
N THR A 2 21.29 26.49 -5.70
CA THR A 2 21.72 26.02 -7.02
C THR A 2 21.26 24.57 -7.13
N PHE A 3 20.34 24.30 -8.04
CA PHE A 3 19.98 22.91 -8.36
C PHE A 3 21.16 22.28 -9.09
N ASP A 4 21.69 21.19 -8.54
CA ASP A 4 22.81 20.47 -9.16
C ASP A 4 22.36 19.87 -10.49
N ALA A 5 23.31 19.66 -11.41
CA ALA A 5 23.02 19.11 -12.74
C ALA A 5 22.32 17.73 -12.65
N GLU A 6 22.58 16.99 -11.57
CA GLU A 6 21.95 15.71 -11.26
C GLU A 6 20.45 15.85 -10.91
N ASP A 7 20.08 16.91 -10.18
CA ASP A 7 18.67 17.19 -9.86
C ASP A 7 17.88 17.54 -11.13
N MET A 8 18.51 18.28 -12.04
CA MET A 8 17.90 18.63 -13.32
C MET A 8 17.66 17.38 -14.18
N ALA A 9 18.62 16.46 -14.22
CA ALA A 9 18.47 15.18 -14.92
C ALA A 9 17.39 14.27 -14.29
N LEU A 10 17.27 14.28 -12.96
CA LEU A 10 16.24 13.52 -12.25
C LEU A 10 14.83 14.04 -12.56
N THR A 11 14.64 15.36 -12.56
CA THR A 11 13.34 15.97 -12.86
C THR A 11 12.90 15.71 -14.30
N ASP A 12 13.82 15.73 -15.28
CA ASP A 12 13.50 15.38 -16.66
C ASP A 12 13.12 13.90 -16.81
N ARG A 13 13.77 13.00 -16.07
CA ARG A 13 13.41 11.57 -16.03
C ARG A 13 12.00 11.35 -15.49
N LEU A 14 11.63 12.07 -14.44
CA LEU A 14 10.29 11.99 -13.85
C LEU A 14 9.25 12.55 -14.82
N ARG A 15 9.52 13.68 -15.46
CA ARG A 15 8.62 14.24 -16.49
C ARG A 15 8.39 13.24 -17.63
N GLN A 16 9.43 12.59 -18.14
CA GLN A 16 9.29 11.56 -19.18
C GLN A 16 8.46 10.36 -18.69
N LYS A 17 8.68 9.90 -17.45
CA LYS A 17 7.95 8.76 -16.87
C LYS A 17 6.46 9.03 -16.69
N TYR A 18 6.08 10.28 -16.38
CA TYR A 18 4.71 10.66 -16.05
C TYR A 18 4.00 11.47 -17.15
N ALA A 19 4.67 11.84 -18.25
CA ALA A 19 4.10 12.60 -19.37
C ALA A 19 2.89 11.91 -20.04
N GLY A 20 2.80 10.58 -19.92
CA GLY A 20 1.70 9.78 -20.48
C GLY A 20 0.56 9.45 -19.51
N MET A 21 0.65 9.84 -18.23
CA MET A 21 -0.46 9.65 -17.28
C MET A 21 -1.48 10.76 -17.47
N VAL A 22 -2.37 10.58 -18.43
CA VAL A 22 -3.56 11.41 -18.58
C VAL A 22 -4.47 11.14 -17.37
N VAL A 23 -4.54 12.10 -16.45
CA VAL A 23 -5.61 12.13 -15.45
C VAL A 23 -6.90 12.43 -16.21
N ASP A 24 -7.84 11.50 -16.17
CA ASP A 24 -9.11 11.58 -16.87
C ASP A 24 -9.87 12.86 -16.43
N ARG A 25 -9.94 13.83 -17.35
CA ARG A 25 -10.50 15.18 -17.14
C ARG A 25 -12.02 15.19 -17.02
N THR A 26 -12.69 14.05 -17.15
CA THR A 26 -14.16 13.97 -17.14
C THR A 26 -14.80 14.26 -15.79
N GLN A 27 -14.01 14.48 -14.73
CA GLN A 27 -14.51 14.82 -13.39
C GLN A 27 -14.76 16.32 -13.19
N GLU A 28 -14.06 17.22 -13.89
CA GLU A 28 -14.16 18.67 -13.62
C GLU A 28 -15.30 19.37 -14.38
N GLU A 29 -15.64 18.94 -15.60
CA GLU A 29 -16.68 19.62 -16.42
C GLU A 29 -18.13 19.32 -16.01
N ARG A 30 -18.39 18.29 -15.20
CA ARG A 30 -19.76 17.93 -14.79
C ARG A 30 -20.31 18.72 -13.59
N LEU A 31 -19.50 19.57 -12.96
CA LEU A 31 -19.91 20.36 -11.78
C LEU A 31 -20.61 21.69 -12.13
N GLY A 32 -20.75 22.03 -13.42
CA GLY A 32 -21.21 23.35 -13.87
C GLY A 32 -22.70 23.51 -14.17
N GLN A 33 -23.52 22.46 -14.17
CA GLN A 33 -24.96 22.57 -14.41
C GLN A 33 -25.74 22.17 -13.16
N GLY A 34 -26.40 23.16 -12.57
CA GLY A 34 -27.29 23.01 -11.41
C GLY A 34 -28.46 22.09 -11.73
N VAL A 35 -28.23 20.80 -11.61
CA VAL A 35 -29.28 19.80 -11.42
C VAL A 35 -29.50 19.75 -9.92
N ASP A 36 -30.74 19.83 -9.45
CA ASP A 36 -31.09 19.83 -8.01
C ASP A 36 -30.43 18.67 -7.27
N THR A 37 -29.22 18.93 -6.77
CA THR A 37 -28.31 17.95 -6.18
C THR A 37 -28.94 17.34 -4.94
N ALA A 38 -29.82 18.08 -4.27
CA ALA A 38 -30.59 17.61 -3.14
C ALA A 38 -31.57 16.48 -3.51
N ALA A 39 -32.25 16.56 -4.65
CA ALA A 39 -33.22 15.55 -5.08
C ALA A 39 -32.52 14.27 -5.57
N ILE A 40 -31.42 14.43 -6.31
CA ILE A 40 -30.60 13.30 -6.80
C ILE A 40 -29.88 12.63 -5.62
N ALA A 41 -29.30 13.40 -4.69
CA ALA A 41 -28.66 12.84 -3.49
C ALA A 41 -29.66 12.18 -2.52
N ALA A 42 -30.92 12.59 -2.50
CA ALA A 42 -31.95 11.93 -1.70
C ALA A 42 -32.41 10.61 -2.35
N ALA A 43 -32.52 10.56 -3.68
CA ALA A 43 -32.83 9.34 -4.41
C ALA A 43 -31.67 8.32 -4.32
N GLN A 44 -30.44 8.76 -4.55
CA GLN A 44 -29.22 7.93 -4.43
C GLN A 44 -29.05 7.38 -3.02
N ARG A 45 -29.26 8.20 -1.97
CA ARG A 45 -29.18 7.70 -0.58
C ARG A 45 -30.16 6.57 -0.28
N ARG A 46 -31.37 6.61 -0.85
CA ARG A 46 -32.36 5.53 -0.67
C ARG A 46 -31.98 4.26 -1.42
N GLU A 47 -31.39 4.41 -2.59
CA GLU A 47 -30.94 3.28 -3.42
C GLU A 47 -29.68 2.62 -2.84
N ASP A 48 -28.73 3.42 -2.35
CA ASP A 48 -27.55 2.97 -1.64
C ASP A 48 -27.90 2.23 -0.35
N GLN A 49 -28.93 2.69 0.38
CA GLN A 49 -29.38 2.04 1.61
C GLN A 49 -29.94 0.63 1.32
N LYS A 50 -30.74 0.49 0.26
CA LYS A 50 -31.27 -0.80 -0.19
C LYS A 50 -30.16 -1.73 -0.67
N ARG A 51 -29.18 -1.21 -1.42
CA ARG A 51 -28.03 -1.98 -1.90
C ARG A 51 -27.12 -2.43 -0.75
N LEU A 52 -27.01 -1.63 0.31
CA LEU A 52 -26.27 -2.00 1.53
C LEU A 52 -26.99 -3.09 2.32
N GLU A 53 -28.32 -3.06 2.40
CA GLU A 53 -29.12 -4.11 3.05
C GLU A 53 -29.08 -5.43 2.26
N GLU A 54 -29.14 -5.38 0.93
CA GLU A 54 -28.96 -6.57 0.07
C GLU A 54 -27.56 -7.17 0.20
N MET A 55 -26.51 -6.35 0.29
CA MET A 55 -25.14 -6.81 0.55
C MET A 55 -24.96 -7.42 1.95
N LYS A 56 -25.70 -6.96 2.96
CA LYS A 56 -25.66 -7.53 4.32
C LYS A 56 -26.36 -8.89 4.38
N ASN A 57 -27.48 -9.06 3.68
CA ASN A 57 -28.21 -10.34 3.64
C ASN A 57 -27.56 -11.40 2.74
N SER A 58 -26.76 -11.00 1.74
CA SER A 58 -25.99 -11.93 0.91
C SER A 58 -24.61 -12.29 1.48
N ARG A 59 -24.21 -11.70 2.62
CA ARG A 59 -22.96 -12.00 3.34
C ARG A 59 -23.10 -13.08 4.42
N GLY A 60 -24.05 -14.00 4.28
CA GLY A 60 -24.10 -15.26 5.02
C GLY A 60 -23.00 -16.25 4.61
N GLY A 61 -21.73 -15.83 4.61
CA GLY A 61 -20.63 -16.70 4.20
C GLY A 61 -19.34 -16.00 3.76
N ALA A 62 -18.91 -14.94 4.43
CA ALA A 62 -17.54 -14.46 4.30
C ALA A 62 -16.94 -14.33 5.70
N ALA A 63 -16.54 -15.48 6.25
CA ALA A 63 -15.56 -15.49 7.32
C ALA A 63 -14.36 -14.66 6.84
N ALA A 64 -14.05 -13.66 7.65
CA ALA A 64 -12.98 -12.68 7.50
C ALA A 64 -11.73 -13.23 6.77
N VAL A 65 -11.57 -12.87 5.50
CA VAL A 65 -10.25 -12.86 4.85
C VAL A 65 -9.57 -11.55 5.26
N ASN A 66 -9.23 -11.46 6.54
CA ASN A 66 -8.35 -10.44 7.12
C ASN A 66 -7.34 -11.15 8.03
N GLU A 67 -6.86 -12.31 7.60
CA GLU A 67 -5.57 -12.81 8.07
C GLU A 67 -4.51 -12.08 7.27
N GLU A 68 -4.21 -10.84 7.66
CA GLU A 68 -2.89 -10.27 7.41
C GLU A 68 -1.91 -11.31 7.96
N ALA A 69 -1.25 -12.07 7.08
CA ALA A 69 -0.31 -13.10 7.49
C ALA A 69 0.74 -12.43 8.38
N GLN A 70 0.60 -12.58 9.70
CA GLN A 70 1.48 -11.96 10.67
C GLN A 70 2.81 -12.70 10.62
N VAL A 71 3.69 -12.27 9.72
CA VAL A 71 5.06 -12.77 9.64
C VAL A 71 5.77 -12.32 10.91
N LYS A 72 6.05 -13.26 11.82
CA LYS A 72 6.84 -13.00 13.02
C LYS A 72 8.32 -13.06 12.66
N LEU A 73 9.00 -11.93 12.78
CA LEU A 73 10.44 -11.88 12.59
C LEU A 73 11.16 -12.54 13.77
N CYS A 74 12.27 -13.21 13.48
CA CYS A 74 13.14 -13.75 14.51
C CYS A 74 13.73 -12.62 15.34
N GLN A 75 13.49 -12.61 16.66
CA GLN A 75 13.95 -11.52 17.53
C GLN A 75 15.48 -11.45 17.67
N TYR A 76 16.18 -12.56 17.40
CA TYR A 76 17.63 -12.67 17.58
C TYR A 76 18.40 -12.09 16.39
N CYS A 77 18.01 -12.41 15.17
CA CYS A 77 18.62 -11.85 13.96
C CYS A 77 17.81 -10.70 13.34
N GLN A 78 16.65 -10.36 13.92
CA GLN A 78 15.75 -9.30 13.45
C GLN A 78 15.37 -9.42 11.97
N GLY A 79 15.18 -10.66 11.49
CA GLY A 79 14.86 -10.91 10.07
C GLY A 79 16.06 -11.07 9.15
N ALA A 80 17.30 -10.89 9.63
CA ALA A 80 18.48 -10.98 8.77
C ALA A 80 18.90 -12.43 8.43
N GLY A 81 18.45 -13.43 9.19
CA GLY A 81 18.85 -14.84 9.04
C GLY A 81 20.31 -15.13 9.43
N ARG A 82 21.13 -14.10 9.69
CA ARG A 82 22.53 -14.24 10.09
C ARG A 82 22.85 -13.35 11.29
N VAL A 83 23.77 -13.82 12.11
CA VAL A 83 24.30 -13.09 13.26
C VAL A 83 25.77 -12.77 13.01
N LYS A 84 26.16 -11.55 13.34
CA LYS A 84 27.54 -11.07 13.23
C LYS A 84 28.27 -11.34 14.55
N GLU A 85 29.37 -12.06 14.47
CA GLU A 85 30.26 -12.30 15.60
C GLU A 85 31.61 -11.63 15.35
N PHE A 86 32.10 -10.89 16.33
CA PHE A 86 33.38 -10.21 16.26
C PHE A 86 34.44 -11.01 17.03
N TYR A 87 35.49 -11.42 16.32
CA TYR A 87 36.66 -12.07 16.89
C TYR A 87 37.88 -11.18 16.67
N GLY A 88 38.18 -10.34 17.67
CA GLY A 88 39.21 -9.31 17.55
C GLY A 88 38.87 -8.29 16.46
N TYR A 89 39.69 -8.22 15.41
CA TYR A 89 39.49 -7.34 14.25
C TYR A 89 38.78 -8.02 13.06
N ARG A 90 38.31 -9.26 13.23
CA ARG A 90 37.58 -9.99 12.18
C ARG A 90 36.10 -10.05 12.51
N GLU A 91 35.27 -9.65 11.56
CA GLU A 91 33.84 -9.89 11.57
C GLU A 91 33.54 -11.22 10.85
N MET A 92 32.83 -12.12 11.52
CA MET A 92 32.33 -13.36 10.92
C MET A 92 30.81 -13.34 10.94
N GLN A 93 30.19 -13.85 9.88
CA GLN A 93 28.75 -14.05 9.80
C GLN A 93 28.44 -15.53 9.94
N ARG A 94 27.54 -15.87 10.87
CA ARG A 94 27.00 -17.22 11.04
C ARG A 94 25.50 -17.21 10.81
N HIS A 95 24.94 -18.36 10.42
CA HIS A 95 23.48 -18.50 10.34
C HIS A 95 22.89 -18.40 11.75
N CYS A 96 21.72 -17.77 11.85
CA CYS A 96 21.02 -17.65 13.11
C CYS A 96 20.44 -19.00 13.51
N GLU A 97 20.94 -19.59 14.60
CA GLU A 97 20.50 -20.88 15.13
C GLU A 97 19.04 -20.87 15.61
N HIS A 98 18.49 -19.69 15.91
CA HIS A 98 17.11 -19.55 16.41
C HIS A 98 16.04 -19.57 15.32
N CYS A 99 16.41 -19.39 14.06
CA CYS A 99 15.49 -19.45 12.93
C CYS A 99 16.07 -20.24 11.76
N ASP A 100 17.12 -21.02 12.01
CA ASP A 100 17.86 -21.80 11.02
C ASP A 100 18.25 -21.02 9.75
N GLY A 101 18.42 -19.71 9.88
CA GLY A 101 18.75 -18.82 8.78
C GLY A 101 17.58 -18.27 7.97
N GLU A 102 16.33 -18.61 8.28
CA GLU A 102 15.15 -18.12 7.56
C GLU A 102 14.80 -16.66 7.91
N GLY A 103 15.19 -16.19 9.10
CA GLY A 103 14.89 -14.83 9.58
C GLY A 103 13.46 -14.65 10.08
N THR A 104 12.58 -15.58 9.79
CA THR A 104 11.20 -15.63 10.28
C THR A 104 10.99 -16.83 11.19
N ILE A 105 10.08 -16.72 12.15
CA ILE A 105 9.66 -17.83 13.00
C ILE A 105 8.17 -18.03 12.70
N SER A 106 7.79 -19.26 12.32
CA SER A 106 6.39 -19.62 12.06
C SER A 106 5.60 -19.77 13.37
#